data_AF-A0A535KPV0-F1
#
_entry.id   AF-A0A535KPV0-F1
#
_cell.length_a   1.000
_cell.length_b   1.000
_cell.length_c   1.000
_cell.angle_alpha   90.00
_cell.angle_beta   90.00
_cell.angle_gamma   90.00
#
_symmetry.space_group_name_H-M   'P 1'
#
loop_
_entity.id
_entity.type
_entity.pdbx_description
1 polymer ?
#
loop_
_entity_poly.entity_id
_entity_poly.type
_entity_poly.pdbx_seq_one_letter_code
_entity_poly.pdbx_strand_id
1 'polypeptide(L)'
;MSASRLEFATSRSTEFVDLTARIRDEVGRAGLRNGRVHLQSLHTTVGLAVNENEPLLLRDFQGMLERIAPTGAGYEHDDFTRRIDIALDEPVNGHAHCRQLLLSAFLTLLVEDGELVMGRWQSVFAVELDGPRRRQLAMQLDGDFVRPHSPEMPDSLVEVELARQLMVDPEPVAAPMRRLVEAGGKRLRPKLVQLTAGIGPRTDPLRAAELAAAVELLHNATLIHDDYVDESTHRRGRPTVAAAEGPERAIAVGDYYFAKATRLIAEMGNPAVTSAVAEALEAICASQIDDVALRGAYPGDRESYLRVVRGKTASLFAAACASGALLSEAAPEVVGALRRYGDLLGTAFQMADDMVDFSPSSGKPVGLDIRQRVLSLPLIYAADDRVVGPEVRKLLAGTLGDAEVGRVAELVTTSDALPR
;
A
#
# COMPACT_ATOMS: atom_id res chain seq x y z
N MET A 1 -12.15 0.29 12.81
CA MET A 1 -13.59 0.31 13.17
C MET A 1 -14.39 0.87 11.99
N SER A 2 -15.47 0.18 11.57
CA SER A 2 -16.39 0.59 10.50
C SER A 2 -17.83 0.48 10.99
N ALA A 3 -18.74 1.36 10.56
CA ALA A 3 -20.14 1.36 10.98
C ALA A 3 -21.07 1.49 9.78
N SER A 4 -22.17 0.73 9.77
CA SER A 4 -23.17 0.76 8.70
C SER A 4 -24.57 0.37 9.19
N ARG A 5 -25.55 0.46 8.28
CA ARG A 5 -26.95 0.06 8.52
C ARG A 5 -27.32 -1.07 7.58
N LEU A 6 -27.88 -2.15 8.12
CA LEU A 6 -28.47 -3.22 7.33
C LEU A 6 -29.98 -3.00 7.25
N GLU A 7 -30.49 -2.73 6.04
CA GLU A 7 -31.93 -2.63 5.81
C GLU A 7 -32.52 -3.93 5.29
N PHE A 8 -33.73 -4.25 5.73
CA PHE A 8 -34.52 -5.35 5.16
C PHE A 8 -36.01 -5.03 5.22
N ALA A 9 -36.78 -5.72 4.39
CA ALA A 9 -38.24 -5.62 4.37
C ALA A 9 -38.81 -7.01 4.65
N THR A 10 -39.92 -7.05 5.38
CA THR A 10 -40.65 -8.27 5.70
C THR A 10 -42.04 -8.24 5.11
N SER A 11 -42.59 -9.44 4.91
CA SER A 11 -43.89 -9.69 4.28
C SER A 11 -44.96 -10.10 5.29
N ARG A 12 -44.57 -10.55 6.50
CA ARG A 12 -45.49 -11.00 7.54
C ARG A 12 -44.89 -10.88 8.95
N SER A 13 -45.72 -11.05 9.96
CA SER A 13 -45.29 -11.20 11.36
C SER A 13 -44.62 -12.56 11.59
N THR A 14 -43.70 -12.59 12.55
CA THR A 14 -42.88 -13.74 12.95
C THR A 14 -42.08 -14.33 11.76
N GLU A 15 -41.51 -13.44 10.95
CA GLU A 15 -40.70 -13.79 9.78
C GLU A 15 -39.21 -13.83 10.15
N PHE A 16 -38.55 -14.93 9.80
CA PHE A 16 -37.10 -15.12 9.96
C PHE A 16 -36.40 -14.68 8.67
N VAL A 17 -35.65 -13.59 8.76
CA VAL A 17 -34.84 -13.07 7.66
C VAL A 17 -33.39 -13.48 7.88
N ASP A 18 -32.87 -14.36 7.03
CA ASP A 18 -31.46 -14.77 7.07
C ASP A 18 -30.56 -13.62 6.59
N LEU A 19 -29.71 -13.14 7.49
CA LEU A 19 -28.77 -12.05 7.27
C LEU A 19 -27.35 -12.55 6.98
N THR A 20 -27.10 -13.86 7.03
CA THR A 20 -25.76 -14.44 7.02
C THR A 20 -24.95 -13.98 5.80
N ALA A 21 -25.52 -14.08 4.60
CA ALA A 21 -24.85 -13.64 3.37
C ALA A 21 -24.55 -12.14 3.37
N ARG A 22 -25.51 -11.31 3.81
CA ARG A 22 -25.35 -9.85 3.86
C ARG A 22 -24.26 -9.43 4.85
N ILE A 23 -24.13 -10.13 5.96
CA ILE A 23 -23.06 -9.88 6.94
C ILE A 23 -21.71 -10.28 6.36
N ARG A 24 -21.61 -11.44 5.68
CA ARG A 24 -20.38 -11.85 4.98
C ARG A 24 -19.96 -10.83 3.91
N ASP A 25 -20.92 -10.38 3.11
CA ASP A 25 -20.68 -9.36 2.08
C ASP A 25 -20.12 -8.08 2.70
N GLU A 26 -20.64 -7.66 3.86
CA GLU A 26 -20.10 -6.48 4.53
C GLU A 26 -18.71 -6.71 5.11
N VAL A 27 -18.46 -7.85 5.75
CA VAL A 27 -17.13 -8.23 6.24
C VAL A 27 -16.11 -8.18 5.11
N GLY A 28 -16.45 -8.78 3.96
CA GLY A 28 -15.63 -8.74 2.75
C GLY A 28 -15.45 -7.33 2.20
N ARG A 29 -16.53 -6.56 2.07
CA ARG A 29 -16.50 -5.16 1.57
C ARG A 29 -15.66 -4.24 2.46
N ALA A 30 -15.75 -4.42 3.77
CA ALA A 30 -14.98 -3.65 4.74
C ALA A 30 -13.52 -4.11 4.83
N GLY A 31 -13.21 -5.32 4.33
CA GLY A 31 -11.89 -5.93 4.38
C GLY A 31 -11.47 -6.36 5.79
N LEU A 32 -12.43 -6.70 6.67
CA LEU A 32 -12.12 -7.17 8.02
C LEU A 32 -11.50 -8.56 7.94
N ARG A 33 -10.24 -8.71 8.37
CA ARG A 33 -9.50 -10.00 8.33
C ARG A 33 -9.62 -10.77 9.64
N ASN A 34 -9.35 -10.13 10.77
CA ASN A 34 -9.51 -10.74 12.10
C ASN A 34 -10.22 -9.74 13.01
N GLY A 35 -11.31 -10.14 13.67
CA GLY A 35 -12.07 -9.20 14.50
C GLY A 35 -13.46 -9.66 14.86
N ARG A 36 -14.39 -8.69 14.96
CA ARG A 36 -15.76 -8.90 15.44
C ARG A 36 -16.77 -8.10 14.62
N VAL A 37 -17.95 -8.68 14.43
CA VAL A 37 -19.15 -8.02 13.92
C VAL A 37 -20.14 -7.87 15.07
N HIS A 38 -20.52 -6.64 15.38
CA HIS A 38 -21.58 -6.32 16.32
C HIS A 38 -22.83 -5.91 15.56
N LEU A 39 -23.97 -6.53 15.88
CA LEU A 39 -25.28 -6.17 15.36
C LEU A 39 -26.19 -5.72 16.51
N GLN A 40 -27.01 -4.70 16.25
CA GLN A 40 -28.00 -4.20 17.19
C GLN A 40 -29.31 -3.89 16.46
N SER A 41 -30.41 -4.43 16.99
CA SER A 41 -31.76 -4.03 16.59
C SER A 41 -32.06 -2.62 17.06
N LEU A 42 -32.61 -1.81 16.15
CA LEU A 42 -33.12 -0.47 16.44
C LEU A 42 -34.63 -0.47 16.68
N HIS A 43 -35.26 -1.65 16.69
CA HIS A 43 -36.70 -1.82 16.75
C HIS A 43 -37.07 -2.69 17.95
N THR A 44 -38.08 -2.26 18.70
CA THR A 44 -38.59 -2.97 19.89
C THR A 44 -39.35 -4.27 19.56
N THR A 45 -39.63 -4.51 18.28
CA THR A 45 -40.36 -5.69 17.78
C THR A 45 -39.52 -6.51 16.78
N VAL A 46 -38.20 -6.33 16.77
CA VAL A 46 -37.26 -7.15 16.01
C VAL A 46 -36.25 -7.76 16.96
N GLY A 47 -36.17 -9.09 16.95
CA GLY A 47 -35.16 -9.85 17.66
C GLY A 47 -34.07 -10.40 16.74
N LEU A 48 -32.92 -10.74 17.31
CA LEU A 48 -31.83 -11.43 16.63
C LEU A 48 -31.64 -12.83 17.21
N ALA A 49 -31.30 -13.79 16.35
CA ALA A 49 -31.03 -15.16 16.74
C ALA A 49 -29.94 -15.79 15.86
N VAL A 50 -29.18 -16.73 16.43
CA VAL A 50 -28.24 -17.58 15.68
C VAL A 50 -28.68 -19.02 15.84
N ASN A 51 -29.10 -19.65 14.73
CA ASN A 51 -29.58 -21.03 14.76
C ASN A 51 -29.52 -21.67 13.36
N GLU A 52 -30.00 -22.90 13.21
CA GLU A 52 -30.05 -23.60 11.94
C GLU A 52 -31.13 -23.06 11.01
N ASN A 53 -30.79 -22.85 9.74
CA ASN A 53 -31.73 -22.48 8.68
C ASN A 53 -32.43 -23.72 8.10
N GLU A 54 -33.18 -24.41 8.96
CA GLU A 54 -34.01 -25.55 8.57
C GLU A 54 -35.49 -25.16 8.69
N PRO A 55 -36.28 -25.26 7.59
CA PRO A 55 -37.64 -24.74 7.55
C PRO A 55 -38.61 -25.28 8.61
N LEU A 56 -38.48 -26.54 9.04
CA LEU A 56 -39.35 -27.13 10.07
C LEU A 56 -38.97 -26.61 11.46
N LEU A 57 -37.68 -26.50 11.77
CA LEU A 57 -37.20 -25.89 13.01
C LEU A 57 -37.67 -24.44 13.15
N LEU A 58 -37.61 -23.65 12.07
CA LEU A 58 -38.10 -22.28 12.09
C LEU A 58 -39.62 -22.22 12.33
N ARG A 59 -40.40 -23.17 11.79
CA ARG A 59 -41.84 -23.30 12.08
C ARG A 59 -42.10 -23.69 13.53
N ASP A 60 -41.31 -24.61 14.09
CA ASP A 60 -41.41 -24.99 15.50
C ASP A 60 -41.14 -23.79 16.41
N PHE A 61 -40.16 -22.96 16.05
CA PHE A 61 -39.85 -21.75 16.79
C PHE A 61 -40.97 -20.70 16.69
N GLN A 62 -41.56 -20.50 15.50
CA GLN A 62 -42.76 -19.67 15.34
C GLN A 62 -43.91 -20.15 16.23
N GLY A 63 -44.19 -21.46 16.21
CA GLY A 63 -45.22 -22.06 17.04
C GLY A 63 -44.94 -21.93 18.54
N MET A 64 -43.66 -21.98 18.94
CA MET A 64 -43.26 -21.76 20.33
C MET A 64 -43.52 -20.32 20.76
N LEU A 65 -43.13 -19.32 19.96
CA LEU A 65 -43.40 -17.91 20.24
C LEU A 65 -44.90 -17.62 20.34
N GLU A 66 -45.71 -18.22 19.47
CA GLU A 66 -47.17 -18.12 19.52
C GLU A 66 -47.76 -18.75 20.78
N ARG A 67 -47.20 -19.85 21.30
CA ARG A 67 -47.66 -20.45 22.57
C ARG A 67 -47.28 -19.63 23.80
N ILE A 68 -46.10 -19.00 23.79
CA ILE A 68 -45.59 -18.24 24.94
C ILE A 68 -46.24 -16.85 25.02
N ALA A 69 -46.37 -16.18 23.88
CA ALA A 69 -46.96 -14.85 23.77
C ALA A 69 -47.91 -14.83 22.56
N PRO A 70 -49.16 -15.31 22.69
CA PRO A 70 -50.10 -15.45 21.59
C PRO A 70 -50.53 -14.10 21.01
N THR A 71 -50.69 -14.04 19.69
CA THR A 71 -51.10 -12.80 18.98
C THR A 71 -52.46 -12.30 19.45
N GLY A 72 -53.36 -13.21 19.81
CA GLY A 72 -54.73 -12.89 20.26
C GLY A 72 -54.92 -12.75 21.78
N ALA A 73 -53.85 -12.80 22.57
CA ALA A 73 -53.96 -12.59 24.02
C ALA A 73 -54.16 -11.11 24.38
N GLY A 74 -54.74 -10.83 25.55
CA GLY A 74 -54.88 -9.46 26.05
C GLY A 74 -53.58 -8.97 26.67
N TYR A 75 -52.98 -7.93 26.09
CA TYR A 75 -51.80 -7.25 26.64
C TYR A 75 -52.17 -5.86 27.11
N GLU A 76 -51.70 -5.46 28.29
CA GLU A 76 -51.92 -4.07 28.77
C GLU A 76 -51.28 -3.03 27.86
N HIS A 77 -50.24 -3.41 27.11
CA HIS A 77 -49.61 -2.58 26.09
C HIS A 77 -50.56 -2.18 24.95
N ASP A 78 -51.61 -2.97 24.72
CA ASP A 78 -52.59 -2.74 23.66
C ASP A 78 -53.76 -1.85 24.14
N ASP A 79 -53.79 -1.48 25.42
CA ASP A 79 -54.74 -0.51 25.95
C ASP A 79 -54.23 0.93 25.74
N PHE A 80 -54.55 1.48 24.57
CA PHE A 80 -54.17 2.85 24.20
C PHE A 80 -54.80 3.93 25.08
N THR A 81 -55.85 3.64 25.86
CA THR A 81 -56.45 4.62 26.79
C THR A 81 -55.58 4.87 28.02
N ARG A 82 -54.70 3.90 28.33
CA ARG A 82 -53.82 3.93 29.52
C ARG A 82 -52.38 4.28 29.19
N ARG A 83 -51.99 4.27 27.91
CA ARG A 83 -50.63 4.55 27.47
C ARG A 83 -50.38 6.04 27.28
N ILE A 84 -49.12 6.43 27.43
CA ILE A 84 -48.63 7.82 27.34
C ILE A 84 -47.71 7.91 26.11
N ASP A 85 -47.70 9.04 25.41
CA ASP A 85 -46.82 9.33 24.25
C ASP A 85 -46.89 8.31 23.10
N ILE A 86 -48.10 8.03 22.62
CA ILE A 86 -48.34 7.09 21.50
C ILE A 86 -48.53 7.87 20.21
N ALA A 87 -47.92 7.39 19.13
CA ALA A 87 -48.23 7.86 17.79
C ALA A 87 -49.68 7.50 17.41
N LEU A 88 -50.33 8.36 16.63
CA LEU A 88 -51.74 8.17 16.21
C LEU A 88 -51.96 6.89 15.37
N ASP A 89 -50.89 6.33 14.81
CA ASP A 89 -50.88 5.17 13.93
C ASP A 89 -50.21 3.93 14.55
N GLU A 90 -49.97 3.91 15.86
CA GLU A 90 -49.38 2.75 16.53
C GLU A 90 -50.32 1.53 16.47
N PRO A 91 -49.86 0.37 15.94
CA PRO A 91 -50.69 -0.82 15.89
C PRO A 91 -50.68 -1.58 17.21
N VAL A 92 -51.68 -2.45 17.38
CA VAL A 92 -51.78 -3.42 18.46
C VAL A 92 -50.68 -4.47 18.29
N ASN A 93 -49.65 -4.43 19.13
CA ASN A 93 -48.43 -5.22 18.97
C ASN A 93 -47.80 -5.68 20.30
N GLY A 94 -48.56 -5.69 21.40
CA GLY A 94 -48.09 -6.12 22.72
C GLY A 94 -47.44 -7.51 22.71
N HIS A 95 -48.02 -8.45 21.94
CA HIS A 95 -47.45 -9.77 21.71
C HIS A 95 -46.02 -9.72 21.13
N ALA A 96 -45.76 -8.82 20.17
CA ALA A 96 -44.47 -8.68 19.50
C ALA A 96 -43.39 -8.15 20.45
N HIS A 97 -43.74 -7.20 21.32
CA HIS A 97 -42.86 -6.73 22.40
C HIS A 97 -42.52 -7.87 23.38
N CYS A 98 -43.51 -8.63 23.83
CA CYS A 98 -43.28 -9.78 24.72
C CYS A 98 -42.40 -10.85 24.07
N ARG A 99 -42.60 -11.14 22.78
CA ARG A 99 -41.74 -12.08 22.03
C ARG A 99 -40.32 -11.54 21.88
N GLN A 100 -40.15 -10.23 21.70
CA GLN A 100 -38.83 -9.65 21.53
C GLN A 100 -37.96 -9.83 22.78
N LEU A 101 -38.56 -9.79 23.98
CA LEU A 101 -37.87 -10.05 25.25
C LEU A 101 -37.30 -11.48 25.36
N LEU A 102 -37.75 -12.41 24.52
CA LEU A 102 -37.25 -13.79 24.46
C LEU A 102 -36.09 -13.96 23.46
N LEU A 103 -35.81 -12.93 22.67
CA LEU A 103 -34.76 -12.91 21.66
C LEU A 103 -33.67 -11.90 22.05
N SER A 104 -32.53 -11.95 21.36
CA SER A 104 -31.47 -11.00 21.62
C SER A 104 -31.70 -9.70 20.86
N ALA A 105 -31.56 -8.54 21.52
CA ALA A 105 -31.59 -7.25 20.84
C ALA A 105 -30.28 -6.95 20.10
N PHE A 106 -29.20 -7.65 20.44
CA PHE A 106 -27.88 -7.49 19.85
C PHE A 106 -27.18 -8.84 19.75
N LEU A 107 -26.20 -8.97 18.86
CA LEU A 107 -25.32 -10.14 18.80
C LEU A 107 -23.90 -9.75 18.38
N THR A 108 -22.94 -10.59 18.73
CA THR A 108 -21.54 -10.45 18.32
C THR A 108 -21.06 -11.73 17.65
N LEU A 109 -20.47 -11.60 16.45
CA LEU A 109 -19.87 -12.70 15.69
C LEU A 109 -18.37 -12.46 15.60
N LEU A 110 -17.57 -13.53 15.62
CA LEU A 110 -16.13 -13.45 15.39
C LEU A 110 -15.82 -13.55 13.89
N VAL A 111 -14.72 -12.92 13.47
CA VAL A 111 -14.17 -13.02 12.13
C VAL A 111 -12.72 -13.51 12.26
N GLU A 112 -12.39 -14.58 11.54
CA GLU A 112 -11.04 -15.11 11.41
C GLU A 112 -10.75 -15.33 9.93
N ASP A 113 -9.59 -14.88 9.47
CA ASP A 113 -9.17 -15.00 8.07
C ASP A 113 -10.19 -14.49 7.03
N GLY A 114 -10.91 -13.42 7.38
CA GLY A 114 -11.92 -12.79 6.52
C GLY A 114 -13.27 -13.48 6.51
N GLU A 115 -13.43 -14.57 7.27
CA GLU A 115 -14.64 -15.37 7.31
C GLU A 115 -15.31 -15.27 8.68
N LEU A 116 -16.65 -15.33 8.69
CA LEU A 116 -17.40 -15.42 9.95
C LEU A 116 -17.15 -16.78 10.60
N VAL A 117 -16.73 -16.77 11.87
CA VAL A 117 -16.58 -17.99 12.67
C VAL A 117 -17.96 -18.48 13.07
N MET A 118 -18.47 -19.45 12.32
CA MET A 118 -19.81 -20.01 12.47
C MET A 118 -19.73 -21.53 12.49
N GLY A 119 -20.60 -22.16 13.28
CA GLY A 119 -20.82 -23.61 13.20
C GLY A 119 -21.38 -24.01 11.83
N ARG A 120 -21.15 -25.27 11.42
CA ARG A 120 -21.47 -25.82 10.09
C ARG A 120 -22.88 -25.49 9.56
N TRP A 121 -23.85 -25.38 10.45
CA TRP A 121 -25.26 -25.17 10.10
C TRP A 121 -25.83 -23.87 10.66
N GLN A 122 -25.01 -23.03 11.29
CA GLN A 122 -25.49 -21.80 11.90
C GLN A 122 -25.75 -20.72 10.84
N SER A 123 -26.86 -20.01 11.03
CA SER A 123 -27.27 -18.83 10.28
C SER A 123 -27.70 -17.74 11.25
N VAL A 124 -27.58 -16.50 10.82
CA VAL A 124 -27.91 -15.31 11.62
C VAL A 124 -29.24 -14.76 11.13
N PHE A 125 -30.22 -14.68 12.03
CA PHE A 125 -31.55 -14.22 11.69
C PHE A 125 -31.88 -12.88 12.35
N ALA A 126 -32.54 -12.01 11.58
CA ALA A 126 -33.46 -11.04 12.15
C ALA A 126 -34.87 -11.61 12.14
N VAL A 127 -35.52 -11.58 13.30
CA VAL A 127 -36.88 -12.08 13.50
C VAL A 127 -37.80 -10.88 13.63
N GLU A 128 -38.59 -10.63 12.60
CA GLU A 128 -39.65 -9.62 12.63
C GLU A 128 -40.85 -10.17 13.38
N LEU A 129 -41.32 -9.50 14.42
CA LEU A 129 -42.40 -10.00 15.27
C LEU A 129 -43.74 -9.29 15.04
N ASP A 130 -43.74 -8.19 14.28
CA ASP A 130 -44.90 -7.28 14.13
C ASP A 130 -45.19 -6.94 12.64
N GLY A 131 -44.41 -7.48 11.70
CA GLY A 131 -44.44 -7.14 10.27
C GLY A 131 -45.75 -7.46 9.54
N PRO A 132 -45.88 -7.01 8.28
CA PRO A 132 -44.82 -6.55 7.37
C PRO A 132 -44.33 -5.13 7.61
N ARG A 133 -43.01 -4.91 7.72
CA ARG A 133 -42.40 -3.58 7.85
C ARG A 133 -41.04 -3.50 7.15
N ARG A 134 -40.56 -2.28 6.89
CA ARG A 134 -39.14 -2.02 6.61
C ARG A 134 -38.40 -1.81 7.92
N ARG A 135 -37.28 -2.51 8.10
CA ARG A 135 -36.48 -2.52 9.31
C ARG A 135 -35.03 -2.22 9.01
N GLN A 136 -34.31 -1.83 10.06
CA GLN A 136 -32.90 -1.50 10.02
C GLN A 136 -32.20 -2.04 11.27
N LEU A 137 -30.99 -2.56 11.08
CA LEU A 137 -30.07 -2.89 12.17
C LEU A 137 -28.86 -1.97 12.13
N ALA A 138 -28.32 -1.62 13.29
CA ALA A 138 -26.97 -1.08 13.38
C ALA A 138 -25.96 -2.21 13.23
N MET A 139 -24.91 -2.00 12.45
CA MET A 139 -23.77 -2.90 12.39
C MET A 139 -22.48 -2.13 12.64
N GLN A 140 -21.60 -2.73 13.44
CA GLN A 140 -20.28 -2.20 13.72
C GLN A 140 -19.25 -3.31 13.58
N LEU A 141 -18.18 -3.01 12.86
CA LEU A 141 -17.05 -3.90 12.63
C LEU A 141 -15.86 -3.36 13.42
N ASP A 142 -15.19 -4.24 14.17
CA ASP A 142 -13.99 -3.91 14.93
C ASP A 142 -12.92 -4.99 14.75
N GLY A 143 -11.64 -4.60 14.69
CA GLY A 143 -10.51 -5.52 14.45
C GLY A 143 -9.52 -5.04 13.37
N ASP A 144 -8.80 -6.01 12.80
CA ASP A 144 -7.76 -5.82 11.79
C ASP A 144 -8.38 -5.76 10.39
N PHE A 145 -8.36 -4.58 9.79
CA PHE A 145 -8.85 -4.36 8.44
C PHE A 145 -7.69 -4.39 7.46
N VAL A 146 -7.76 -5.29 6.48
CA VAL A 146 -7.09 -5.09 5.21
C VAL A 146 -7.87 -4.00 4.53
N ARG A 147 -7.30 -2.79 4.39
CA ARG A 147 -8.00 -1.69 3.72
C ARG A 147 -8.56 -2.22 2.39
N PRO A 148 -9.87 -2.10 2.11
CA PRO A 148 -10.33 -2.34 0.75
C PRO A 148 -9.50 -1.39 -0.07
N HIS A 149 -8.71 -1.97 -0.96
CA HIS A 149 -7.98 -1.21 -1.94
C HIS A 149 -9.00 -0.24 -2.55
N SER A 150 -8.82 1.07 -2.33
CA SER A 150 -9.32 2.03 -3.33
C SER A 150 -8.91 1.44 -4.66
N PRO A 151 -9.83 1.26 -5.64
CA PRO A 151 -9.61 0.44 -6.81
C PRO A 151 -8.18 0.68 -7.25
N GLU A 152 -7.34 -0.33 -7.02
CA GLU A 152 -5.91 -0.18 -7.12
C GLU A 152 -5.70 0.20 -8.58
N MET A 153 -5.44 1.48 -8.85
CA MET A 153 -4.79 1.79 -10.10
C MET A 153 -3.42 1.12 -9.98
N PRO A 154 -3.03 0.36 -10.99
CA PRO A 154 -2.89 -1.07 -10.78
C PRO A 154 -1.43 -1.47 -10.64
N ASP A 155 -1.02 -1.84 -9.42
CA ASP A 155 0.20 -2.64 -9.26
C ASP A 155 0.09 -3.88 -10.16
N SER A 156 -1.12 -4.41 -10.39
CA SER A 156 -1.35 -5.52 -11.32
C SER A 156 -1.06 -5.21 -12.81
N LEU A 157 -1.41 -4.06 -13.39
CA LEU A 157 -1.15 -3.83 -14.83
C LEU A 157 0.32 -3.52 -15.08
N VAL A 158 0.99 -2.82 -14.16
CA VAL A 158 2.44 -2.60 -14.28
C VAL A 158 3.16 -3.93 -14.17
N GLU A 159 2.80 -4.78 -13.21
CA GLU A 159 3.42 -6.11 -13.07
C GLU A 159 3.08 -7.03 -14.27
N VAL A 160 1.85 -6.97 -14.79
CA VAL A 160 1.46 -7.68 -16.03
C VAL A 160 2.27 -7.18 -17.22
N GLU A 161 2.46 -5.86 -17.35
CA GLU A 161 3.21 -5.28 -18.46
C GLU A 161 4.71 -5.58 -18.33
N LEU A 162 5.29 -5.50 -17.13
CA LEU A 162 6.66 -5.95 -16.87
C LEU A 162 6.83 -7.42 -17.24
N ALA A 163 5.93 -8.29 -16.80
CA ALA A 163 5.93 -9.71 -17.15
C ALA A 163 5.83 -9.90 -18.68
N ARG A 164 4.92 -9.17 -19.35
CA ARG A 164 4.76 -9.20 -20.81
C ARG A 164 6.05 -8.82 -21.53
N GLN A 165 6.70 -7.73 -21.10
CA GLN A 165 7.97 -7.27 -21.67
C GLN A 165 9.07 -8.32 -21.50
N LEU A 166 9.17 -8.95 -20.33
CA LEU A 166 10.18 -9.97 -20.06
C LEU A 166 9.91 -11.30 -20.79
N MET A 167 8.66 -11.64 -21.08
CA MET A 167 8.32 -12.85 -21.85
C MET A 167 8.74 -12.76 -23.32
N VAL A 168 8.74 -11.55 -23.90
CA VAL A 168 9.09 -11.35 -25.32
C VAL A 168 10.56 -11.03 -25.53
N ASP A 169 11.32 -10.82 -24.46
CA ASP A 169 12.77 -10.59 -24.53
C ASP A 169 13.53 -11.89 -24.85
N PRO A 170 14.70 -11.79 -25.53
CA PRO A 170 15.59 -12.94 -25.69
C PRO A 170 16.02 -13.48 -24.32
N GLU A 171 15.93 -14.80 -24.13
CA GLU A 171 16.22 -15.43 -22.83
C GLU A 171 17.58 -15.06 -22.20
N PRO A 172 18.68 -14.86 -22.96
CA PRO A 172 19.96 -14.44 -22.39
C PRO A 172 19.90 -13.12 -21.61
N VAL A 173 19.05 -12.17 -22.00
CA VAL A 173 18.89 -10.88 -21.30
C VAL A 173 17.67 -10.90 -20.37
N ALA A 174 16.61 -11.63 -20.73
CA ALA A 174 15.39 -11.73 -19.93
C ALA A 174 15.63 -12.41 -18.58
N ALA A 175 16.39 -13.50 -18.54
CA ALA A 175 16.63 -14.26 -17.31
C ALA A 175 17.23 -13.42 -16.16
N PRO A 176 18.34 -12.68 -16.33
CA PRO A 176 18.89 -11.85 -15.26
C PRO A 176 17.95 -10.71 -14.83
N MET A 177 17.30 -10.04 -15.77
CA MET A 177 16.34 -8.97 -15.43
C MET A 177 15.12 -9.51 -14.70
N ARG A 178 14.58 -10.66 -15.12
CA ARG A 178 13.44 -11.32 -14.46
C ARG A 178 13.76 -11.61 -13.01
N ARG A 179 14.94 -12.15 -12.70
CA ARG A 179 15.34 -12.43 -11.30
C ARG A 179 15.39 -11.16 -10.45
N LEU A 180 15.82 -10.03 -11.03
CA LEU A 180 15.89 -8.73 -10.34
C LEU A 180 14.50 -8.14 -10.12
N VAL A 181 13.61 -8.21 -11.11
CA VAL A 181 12.21 -7.78 -11.01
C VAL A 181 11.46 -8.63 -9.98
N GLU A 182 11.62 -9.96 -10.01
CA GLU A 182 11.02 -10.92 -9.07
C GLU A 182 11.58 -10.82 -7.64
N ALA A 183 12.80 -10.31 -7.46
CA ALA A 183 13.34 -10.00 -6.13
C ALA A 183 12.55 -8.90 -5.40
N GLY A 184 11.54 -8.33 -6.06
CA GLY A 184 10.61 -7.35 -5.49
C GLY A 184 11.19 -5.95 -5.51
N GLY A 185 10.54 -5.02 -4.81
CA GLY A 185 10.92 -3.61 -4.75
C GLY A 185 9.73 -2.77 -4.32
N LYS A 186 9.98 -1.52 -3.88
CA LYS A 186 8.89 -0.63 -3.42
C LYS A 186 8.00 -0.11 -4.57
N ARG A 187 8.42 -0.29 -5.83
CA ARG A 187 7.75 0.18 -7.07
C ARG A 187 7.28 1.64 -7.01
N LEU A 188 8.06 2.51 -6.36
CA LEU A 188 7.65 3.90 -6.14
C LEU A 188 7.56 4.70 -7.44
N ARG A 189 8.52 4.54 -8.36
CA ARG A 189 8.56 5.29 -9.63
C ARG A 189 7.37 4.93 -10.54
N PRO A 190 7.03 3.65 -10.76
CA PRO A 190 5.79 3.25 -11.45
C PRO A 190 4.53 3.85 -10.86
N LYS A 191 4.40 3.80 -9.53
CA LYS A 191 3.25 4.38 -8.82
C LYS A 191 3.12 5.88 -9.10
N LEU A 192 4.23 6.60 -9.10
CA LEU A 192 4.24 8.03 -9.41
C LEU A 192 3.81 8.31 -10.86
N VAL A 193 4.25 7.50 -11.83
CA VAL A 193 3.76 7.60 -13.22
C VAL A 193 2.24 7.40 -13.27
N GLN A 194 1.73 6.33 -12.66
CA GLN A 194 0.30 6.02 -12.68
C GLN A 194 -0.55 7.10 -12.01
N LEU A 195 -0.13 7.58 -10.83
CA LEU A 195 -0.83 8.63 -10.09
C LEU A 195 -0.87 9.93 -10.88
N THR A 196 0.26 10.32 -11.47
CA THR A 196 0.34 11.57 -12.25
C THR A 196 -0.36 11.48 -13.61
N ALA A 197 -0.46 10.28 -14.19
CA ALA A 197 -1.27 10.02 -15.39
C ALA A 197 -2.79 10.08 -15.14
N GLY A 198 -3.23 10.14 -13.89
CA GLY A 198 -4.62 10.36 -13.52
C GLY A 198 -5.04 11.83 -13.35
N ILE A 199 -4.10 12.77 -13.47
CA ILE A 199 -4.33 14.19 -13.14
C ILE A 199 -4.88 14.98 -14.32
N GLY A 200 -4.37 14.72 -15.53
CA GLY A 200 -4.76 15.43 -16.73
C GLY A 200 -6.10 14.97 -17.32
N PRO A 201 -6.63 15.70 -18.33
CA PRO A 201 -7.92 15.40 -18.95
C PRO A 201 -7.93 14.08 -19.74
N ARG A 202 -6.78 13.52 -20.10
CA ARG A 202 -6.67 12.30 -20.90
C ARG A 202 -6.11 11.13 -20.11
N THR A 203 -6.99 10.38 -19.46
CA THR A 203 -6.59 9.21 -18.66
C THR A 203 -6.63 7.92 -19.49
N ASP A 204 -5.50 7.23 -19.59
CA ASP A 204 -5.40 5.90 -20.21
C ASP A 204 -4.58 4.97 -19.29
N PRO A 205 -5.24 4.11 -18.49
CA PRO A 205 -4.56 3.21 -17.55
C PRO A 205 -3.57 2.24 -18.20
N LEU A 206 -3.84 1.78 -19.42
CA LEU A 206 -2.98 0.82 -20.11
C LEU A 206 -1.70 1.51 -20.56
N ARG A 207 -1.82 2.68 -21.20
CA ARG A 207 -0.65 3.48 -21.60
C ARG A 207 0.16 3.98 -20.41
N ALA A 208 -0.51 4.32 -19.31
CA ALA A 208 0.16 4.66 -18.06
C ALA A 208 0.96 3.47 -17.50
N ALA A 209 0.43 2.24 -17.59
CA ALA A 209 1.14 1.03 -17.19
C ALA A 209 2.34 0.72 -18.11
N GLU A 210 2.20 0.89 -19.42
CA GLU A 210 3.30 0.76 -20.40
C GLU A 210 4.46 1.71 -20.09
N LEU A 211 4.15 3.00 -19.88
CA LEU A 211 5.15 4.00 -19.50
C LEU A 211 5.79 3.68 -18.14
N ALA A 212 4.97 3.31 -17.15
CA ALA A 212 5.45 2.97 -15.81
C ALA A 212 6.37 1.75 -15.81
N ALA A 213 6.04 0.70 -16.59
CA ALA A 213 6.90 -0.46 -16.78
C ALA A 213 8.21 -0.09 -17.48
N ALA A 214 8.18 0.77 -18.50
CA ALA A 214 9.39 1.23 -19.18
C ALA A 214 10.32 2.02 -18.24
N VAL A 215 9.77 2.90 -17.40
CA VAL A 215 10.53 3.62 -16.36
C VAL A 215 11.13 2.66 -15.33
N GLU A 216 10.40 1.61 -14.93
CA GLU A 216 10.93 0.61 -14.00
C GLU A 216 12.02 -0.27 -14.63
N LEU A 217 11.89 -0.65 -15.91
CA LEU A 217 12.94 -1.37 -16.62
C LEU A 217 14.22 -0.52 -16.74
N LEU A 218 14.07 0.78 -17.03
CA LEU A 218 15.18 1.72 -17.03
C LEU A 218 15.84 1.79 -15.65
N HIS A 219 15.05 1.90 -14.58
CA HIS A 219 15.58 1.89 -13.21
C HIS A 219 16.31 0.58 -12.88
N ASN A 220 15.77 -0.58 -13.25
CA ASN A 220 16.44 -1.85 -12.98
C ASN A 220 17.74 -1.99 -13.80
N ALA A 221 17.82 -1.39 -15.00
CA ALA A 221 19.07 -1.31 -15.74
C ALA A 221 20.13 -0.49 -15.00
N THR A 222 19.77 0.66 -14.39
CA THR A 222 20.73 1.43 -13.57
C THR A 222 21.23 0.60 -12.39
N LEU A 223 20.37 -0.18 -11.73
CA LEU A 223 20.78 -1.05 -10.62
C LEU A 223 21.77 -2.13 -11.05
N ILE A 224 21.62 -2.72 -12.24
CA ILE A 224 22.56 -3.72 -12.76
C ILE A 224 23.94 -3.10 -13.01
N HIS A 225 23.97 -1.88 -13.58
CA HIS A 225 25.22 -1.15 -13.79
C HIS A 225 25.85 -0.70 -12.46
N ASP A 226 25.05 -0.16 -11.53
CA ASP A 226 25.52 0.23 -10.19
C ASP A 226 26.12 -0.98 -9.45
N ASP A 227 25.45 -2.14 -9.48
CA ASP A 227 25.95 -3.37 -8.85
C ASP A 227 27.31 -3.80 -9.39
N TYR A 228 27.57 -3.56 -10.68
CA TYR A 228 28.88 -3.81 -11.28
C TYR A 228 29.92 -2.78 -10.86
N VAL A 229 29.58 -1.48 -10.94
CA VAL A 229 30.50 -0.37 -10.60
C VAL A 229 30.90 -0.40 -9.11
N ASP A 230 29.98 -0.79 -8.25
CA ASP A 230 30.18 -0.85 -6.80
C ASP A 230 30.69 -2.21 -6.30
N GLU A 231 30.96 -3.16 -7.21
CA GLU A 231 31.37 -4.53 -6.92
C GLU A 231 30.44 -5.25 -5.92
N SER A 232 29.15 -4.92 -5.99
CA SER A 232 28.14 -5.47 -5.09
C SER A 232 27.90 -6.95 -5.36
N THR A 233 28.02 -7.78 -4.34
CA THR A 233 27.82 -9.24 -4.49
C THR A 233 26.35 -9.65 -4.39
N HIS A 234 25.52 -8.89 -3.65
CA HIS A 234 24.12 -9.21 -3.40
C HIS A 234 23.21 -7.98 -3.48
N ARG A 235 21.99 -8.18 -3.98
CA ARG A 235 20.89 -7.21 -3.96
C ARG A 235 19.59 -7.91 -3.59
N ARG A 236 18.85 -7.35 -2.63
CA ARG A 236 17.57 -7.90 -2.13
C ARG A 236 17.67 -9.39 -1.75
N GLY A 237 18.77 -9.79 -1.12
CA GLY A 237 19.03 -11.17 -0.69
C GLY A 237 19.39 -12.15 -1.80
N ARG A 238 19.60 -11.69 -3.04
CA ARG A 238 20.01 -12.51 -4.19
C ARG A 238 21.35 -12.05 -4.76
N PRO A 239 22.16 -12.95 -5.36
CA PRO A 239 23.37 -12.55 -6.06
C PRO A 239 23.07 -11.54 -7.17
N THR A 240 23.92 -10.52 -7.32
CA THR A 240 23.82 -9.56 -8.43
C THR A 240 24.14 -10.24 -9.77
N VAL A 241 23.78 -9.60 -10.89
CA VAL A 241 24.10 -10.14 -12.23
C VAL A 241 25.62 -10.28 -12.40
N ALA A 242 26.38 -9.28 -11.93
CA ALA A 242 27.85 -9.31 -11.98
C ALA A 242 28.43 -10.47 -11.17
N ALA A 243 27.91 -10.73 -9.97
CA ALA A 243 28.37 -11.83 -9.12
C ALA A 243 27.98 -13.22 -9.66
N ALA A 244 26.80 -13.35 -10.27
CA ALA A 244 26.29 -14.63 -10.75
C ALA A 244 26.77 -15.01 -12.16
N GLU A 245 26.88 -14.03 -13.06
CA GLU A 245 27.11 -14.25 -14.49
C GLU A 245 28.31 -13.48 -15.04
N GLY A 246 29.01 -12.71 -14.21
CA GLY A 246 30.21 -11.96 -14.57
C GLY A 246 29.97 -10.51 -15.01
N PRO A 247 31.02 -9.67 -14.97
CA PRO A 247 30.93 -8.23 -15.22
C PRO A 247 30.51 -7.89 -16.67
N GLU A 248 31.08 -8.59 -17.66
CA GLU A 248 30.76 -8.41 -19.08
C GLU A 248 29.27 -8.64 -19.36
N ARG A 249 28.69 -9.64 -18.66
CA ARG A 249 27.26 -9.96 -18.76
C ARG A 249 26.39 -8.87 -18.13
N ALA A 250 26.78 -8.35 -16.97
CA ALA A 250 26.06 -7.28 -16.29
C ALA A 250 25.98 -6.02 -17.16
N ILE A 251 27.11 -5.60 -17.76
CA ILE A 251 27.15 -4.45 -18.68
C ILE A 251 26.18 -4.67 -19.85
N ALA A 252 26.30 -5.81 -20.55
CA ALA A 252 25.48 -6.10 -21.72
C ALA A 252 23.97 -6.16 -21.42
N VAL A 253 23.58 -6.70 -20.26
CA VAL A 253 22.18 -6.75 -19.83
C VAL A 253 21.66 -5.35 -19.51
N GLY A 254 22.44 -4.54 -18.77
CA GLY A 254 22.06 -3.15 -18.48
C GLY A 254 21.89 -2.32 -19.76
N ASP A 255 22.83 -2.43 -20.70
CA ASP A 255 22.79 -1.72 -22.00
C ASP A 255 21.55 -2.12 -22.81
N TYR A 256 21.24 -3.42 -22.85
CA TYR A 256 20.03 -3.90 -23.52
C TYR A 256 18.76 -3.27 -22.93
N TYR A 257 18.65 -3.18 -21.60
CA TYR A 257 17.46 -2.61 -20.96
C TYR A 257 17.40 -1.08 -21.02
N PHE A 258 18.53 -0.37 -21.12
CA PHE A 258 18.53 1.04 -21.50
C PHE A 258 17.98 1.25 -22.91
N ALA A 259 18.46 0.47 -23.90
CA ALA A 259 17.97 0.54 -25.26
C ALA A 259 16.48 0.17 -25.35
N LYS A 260 16.07 -0.90 -24.68
CA LYS A 260 14.68 -1.36 -24.64
C LYS A 260 13.75 -0.34 -23.99
N ALA A 261 14.09 0.16 -22.80
CA ALA A 261 13.26 1.14 -22.11
C ALA A 261 13.09 2.40 -22.95
N THR A 262 14.18 2.91 -23.54
CA THR A 262 14.15 4.10 -24.41
C THR A 262 13.27 3.87 -25.64
N ARG A 263 13.33 2.68 -26.26
CA ARG A 263 12.44 2.30 -27.36
C ARG A 263 10.97 2.30 -26.92
N LEU A 264 10.64 1.66 -25.80
CA LEU A 264 9.26 1.63 -25.27
C LEU A 264 8.73 3.03 -24.97
N ILE A 265 9.57 3.90 -24.41
CA ILE A 265 9.24 5.30 -24.14
C ILE A 265 9.00 6.08 -25.45
N ALA A 266 9.79 5.85 -26.49
CA ALA A 266 9.61 6.48 -27.80
C ALA A 266 8.33 5.99 -28.50
N GLU A 267 7.98 4.71 -28.35
CA GLU A 267 6.74 4.10 -28.88
C GLU A 267 5.47 4.70 -28.25
N MET A 268 5.59 5.38 -27.11
CA MET A 268 4.49 6.19 -26.56
C MET A 268 4.09 7.35 -27.49
N GLY A 269 4.92 7.74 -28.47
CA GLY A 269 4.57 8.77 -29.44
C GLY A 269 4.33 10.15 -28.83
N ASN A 270 4.88 10.43 -27.65
CA ASN A 270 4.82 11.73 -26.97
C ASN A 270 6.26 12.27 -26.82
N PRO A 271 6.70 13.20 -27.69
CA PRO A 271 8.07 13.73 -27.67
C PRO A 271 8.45 14.39 -26.35
N ALA A 272 7.49 14.97 -25.62
CA ALA A 272 7.77 15.60 -24.33
C ALA A 272 8.06 14.55 -23.25
N VAL A 273 7.37 13.40 -23.27
CA VAL A 273 7.69 12.25 -22.40
C VAL A 273 9.07 11.69 -22.75
N THR A 274 9.35 11.51 -24.04
CA THR A 274 10.67 11.04 -24.49
C THR A 274 11.80 11.97 -24.05
N SER A 275 11.65 13.28 -24.23
CA SER A 275 12.63 14.28 -23.76
C SER A 275 12.82 14.21 -22.25
N ALA A 276 11.74 14.17 -21.48
CA ALA A 276 11.81 14.16 -20.02
C ALA A 276 12.57 12.94 -19.47
N VAL A 277 12.37 11.75 -20.04
CA VAL A 277 13.10 10.56 -19.60
C VAL A 277 14.52 10.52 -20.14
N ALA A 278 14.76 10.99 -21.37
CA ALA A 278 16.11 11.08 -21.94
C ALA A 278 17.01 12.03 -21.14
N GLU A 279 16.49 13.21 -20.76
CA GLU A 279 17.19 14.17 -19.89
C GLU A 279 17.52 13.56 -18.52
N ALA A 280 16.60 12.77 -17.95
CA ALA A 280 16.87 12.07 -16.70
C ALA A 280 17.94 10.97 -16.85
N LEU A 281 17.90 10.19 -17.94
CA LEU A 281 18.91 9.19 -18.22
C LEU A 281 20.30 9.82 -18.40
N GLU A 282 20.39 10.93 -19.14
CA GLU A 282 21.63 11.70 -19.29
C GLU A 282 22.15 12.18 -17.92
N ALA A 283 21.27 12.74 -17.08
CA ALA A 283 21.63 13.20 -15.75
C ALA A 283 22.12 12.06 -14.83
N ILE A 284 21.52 10.87 -14.91
CA ILE A 284 21.95 9.67 -14.16
C ILE A 284 23.36 9.28 -14.59
N CYS A 285 23.58 9.11 -15.89
CA CYS A 285 24.88 8.71 -16.43
C CYS A 285 25.98 9.72 -16.09
N ALA A 286 25.71 11.02 -16.25
CA ALA A 286 26.66 12.07 -15.87
C ALA A 286 26.97 12.05 -14.36
N SER A 287 25.95 11.85 -13.52
CA SER A 287 26.12 11.82 -12.07
C SER A 287 26.84 10.58 -11.57
N GLN A 288 26.70 9.43 -12.25
CA GLN A 288 27.50 8.24 -11.94
C GLN A 288 28.99 8.49 -12.20
N ILE A 289 29.35 9.24 -13.26
CA ILE A 289 30.74 9.62 -13.53
C ILE A 289 31.26 10.57 -12.43
N ASP A 290 30.47 11.58 -12.07
CA ASP A 290 30.81 12.52 -11.00
C ASP A 290 30.97 11.79 -9.65
N ASP A 291 30.07 10.86 -9.31
CA ASP A 291 30.11 10.05 -8.08
C ASP A 291 31.43 9.28 -7.96
N VAL A 292 31.87 8.61 -9.02
CA VAL A 292 33.16 7.89 -9.06
C VAL A 292 34.34 8.85 -8.91
N ALA A 293 34.31 10.01 -9.58
CA ALA A 293 35.38 11.01 -9.50
C ALA A 293 35.50 11.61 -8.08
N LEU A 294 34.37 11.80 -7.40
CA LEU A 294 34.29 12.39 -6.07
C LEU A 294 34.78 11.45 -4.95
N ARG A 295 34.92 10.14 -5.19
CA ARG A 295 35.52 9.19 -4.23
C ARG A 295 36.95 9.60 -3.82
N GLY A 296 37.67 10.33 -4.68
CA GLY A 296 39.00 10.87 -4.38
C GLY A 296 38.99 12.10 -3.46
N ALA A 297 37.88 12.82 -3.37
CA ALA A 297 37.69 14.02 -2.53
C ALA A 297 36.89 13.73 -1.24
N TYR A 298 36.76 12.46 -0.87
CA TYR A 298 35.97 11.98 0.26
C TYR A 298 36.38 12.63 1.60
N PRO A 299 35.43 13.12 2.44
CA PRO A 299 33.97 12.92 2.40
C PRO A 299 33.19 13.88 1.49
N GLY A 300 33.87 14.78 0.77
CA GLY A 300 33.23 15.77 -0.11
C GLY A 300 32.58 16.92 0.63
N ASP A 301 31.73 17.66 -0.10
CA ASP A 301 30.95 18.78 0.42
C ASP A 301 29.45 18.61 0.08
N ARG A 302 28.62 19.43 0.75
CA ARG A 302 27.16 19.39 0.60
C ARG A 302 26.70 19.66 -0.84
N GLU A 303 27.39 20.53 -1.58
CA GLU A 303 26.99 20.88 -2.94
C GLU A 303 27.22 19.70 -3.89
N SER A 304 28.37 19.07 -3.78
CA SER A 304 28.75 17.87 -4.52
C SER A 304 27.81 16.71 -4.21
N TYR A 305 27.49 16.49 -2.93
CA TYR A 305 26.47 15.50 -2.52
C TYR A 305 25.11 15.77 -3.18
N LEU A 306 24.58 17.00 -3.06
CA LEU A 306 23.26 17.33 -3.60
C LEU A 306 23.23 17.22 -5.13
N ARG A 307 24.34 17.51 -5.80
CA ARG A 307 24.48 17.34 -7.25
C ARG A 307 24.35 15.87 -7.66
N VAL A 308 25.11 14.99 -7.00
CA VAL A 308 25.07 13.54 -7.24
C VAL A 308 23.68 12.98 -6.94
N VAL A 309 23.10 13.30 -5.79
CA VAL A 309 21.76 12.81 -5.40
C VAL A 309 20.69 13.26 -6.39
N ARG A 310 20.73 14.53 -6.82
CA ARG A 310 19.75 15.05 -7.77
C ARG A 310 19.83 14.34 -9.11
N GLY A 311 21.02 14.11 -9.64
CA GLY A 311 21.14 13.46 -10.94
C GLY A 311 21.05 11.93 -10.90
N LYS A 312 21.66 11.24 -9.92
CA LYS A 312 21.65 9.77 -9.79
C LYS A 312 20.28 9.24 -9.34
N THR A 313 19.62 9.91 -8.41
CA THR A 313 18.37 9.42 -7.79
C THR A 313 17.17 10.26 -8.16
N ALA A 314 17.21 11.58 -7.94
CA ALA A 314 16.03 12.43 -8.02
C ALA A 314 15.52 12.68 -9.45
N SER A 315 16.42 12.71 -10.44
CA SER A 315 16.13 12.92 -11.86
C SER A 315 15.05 11.95 -12.37
N LEU A 316 15.15 10.66 -12.02
CA LEU A 316 14.19 9.66 -12.47
C LEU A 316 12.85 9.77 -11.72
N PHE A 317 12.84 10.22 -10.47
CA PHE A 317 11.59 10.56 -9.77
C PHE A 317 10.91 11.77 -10.43
N ALA A 318 11.67 12.81 -10.75
CA ALA A 318 11.18 13.99 -11.45
C ALA A 318 10.62 13.64 -12.83
N ALA A 319 11.34 12.81 -13.59
CA ALA A 319 10.89 12.32 -14.90
C ALA A 319 9.65 11.43 -14.78
N ALA A 320 9.57 10.54 -13.80
CA ALA A 320 8.38 9.70 -13.56
C ALA A 320 7.12 10.56 -13.34
N CYS A 321 7.19 11.53 -12.41
CA CYS A 321 6.08 12.45 -12.13
C CYS A 321 5.71 13.33 -13.33
N ALA A 322 6.72 13.86 -14.04
CA ALA A 322 6.48 14.69 -15.21
C ALA A 322 5.87 13.88 -16.37
N SER A 323 6.33 12.64 -16.58
CA SER A 323 5.94 11.82 -17.72
C SER A 323 4.50 11.35 -17.62
N GLY A 324 4.01 10.97 -16.43
CA GLY A 324 2.58 10.66 -16.26
C GLY A 324 1.70 11.89 -16.50
N ALA A 325 2.10 13.06 -15.97
CA ALA A 325 1.38 14.31 -16.22
C ALA A 325 1.36 14.71 -17.70
N LEU A 326 2.49 14.57 -18.40
CA LEU A 326 2.60 14.82 -19.85
C LEU A 326 1.77 13.83 -20.67
N LEU A 327 1.75 12.55 -20.29
CA LEU A 327 0.95 11.52 -20.94
C LEU A 327 -0.55 11.81 -20.82
N SER A 328 -0.98 12.38 -19.70
CA SER A 328 -2.38 12.74 -19.45
C SER A 328 -2.81 14.10 -19.99
N GLU A 329 -1.92 14.80 -20.71
CA GLU A 329 -2.14 16.15 -21.24
C GLU A 329 -2.48 17.18 -20.14
N ALA A 330 -1.91 17.01 -18.94
CA ALA A 330 -2.05 17.98 -17.85
C ALA A 330 -1.48 19.36 -18.24
N ALA A 331 -1.99 20.42 -17.60
CA ALA A 331 -1.54 21.79 -17.86
C ALA A 331 -0.02 21.96 -17.60
N PRO A 332 0.71 22.78 -18.38
CA PRO A 332 2.16 22.94 -18.25
C PRO A 332 2.62 23.32 -16.83
N GLU A 333 1.84 24.13 -16.12
CA GLU A 333 2.11 24.53 -14.74
C GLU A 333 2.06 23.34 -13.78
N VAL A 334 1.12 22.42 -14.01
CA VAL A 334 0.96 21.17 -13.25
C VAL A 334 2.10 20.22 -13.54
N VAL A 335 2.49 20.05 -14.82
CA VAL A 335 3.68 19.26 -15.21
C VAL A 335 4.93 19.80 -14.51
N GLY A 336 5.13 21.12 -14.53
CA GLY A 336 6.25 21.77 -13.86
C GLY A 336 6.24 21.58 -12.33
N ALA A 337 5.06 21.64 -11.70
CA ALA A 337 4.92 21.37 -10.27
C ALA A 337 5.22 19.91 -9.91
N LEU A 338 4.73 18.96 -10.70
CA LEU A 338 4.96 17.53 -10.51
C LEU A 338 6.41 17.12 -10.74
N ARG A 339 7.09 17.75 -11.71
CA ARG A 339 8.54 17.59 -11.89
C ARG A 339 9.30 18.03 -10.65
N ARG A 340 9.00 19.21 -10.11
CA ARG A 340 9.62 19.71 -8.86
C ARG A 340 9.30 18.83 -7.66
N TYR A 341 8.06 18.33 -7.57
CA TYR A 341 7.67 17.37 -6.54
C TYR A 341 8.51 16.11 -6.61
N GLY A 342 8.70 15.52 -7.81
CA GLY A 342 9.53 14.34 -8.00
C GLY A 342 10.99 14.57 -7.64
N ASP A 343 11.57 15.72 -8.01
CA ASP A 343 12.94 16.10 -7.64
C ASP A 343 13.13 16.19 -6.12
N LEU A 344 12.22 16.88 -5.42
CA LEU A 344 12.27 17.01 -3.96
C LEU A 344 12.06 15.66 -3.27
N LEU A 345 11.08 14.87 -3.74
CA LEU A 345 10.80 13.54 -3.20
C LEU A 345 12.00 12.60 -3.38
N GLY A 346 12.59 12.57 -4.56
CA GLY A 346 13.75 11.72 -4.84
C GLY A 346 14.99 12.14 -4.03
N THR A 347 15.20 13.45 -3.86
CA THR A 347 16.26 13.97 -2.99
C THR A 347 16.04 13.54 -1.53
N ALA A 348 14.84 13.76 -0.99
CA ALA A 348 14.50 13.37 0.37
C ALA A 348 14.56 11.85 0.58
N PHE A 349 14.18 11.07 -0.44
CA PHE A 349 14.25 9.61 -0.41
C PHE A 349 15.70 9.12 -0.27
N GLN A 350 16.64 9.70 -1.02
CA GLN A 350 18.05 9.34 -0.90
C GLN A 350 18.64 9.76 0.44
N MET A 351 18.34 10.98 0.89
CA MET A 351 18.79 11.45 2.22
C MET A 351 18.32 10.51 3.33
N ALA A 352 17.08 10.02 3.26
CA ALA A 352 16.56 9.06 4.22
C ALA A 352 17.24 7.68 4.13
N ASP A 353 17.62 7.23 2.93
CA ASP A 353 18.34 5.96 2.74
C ASP A 353 19.76 6.04 3.33
N ASP A 354 20.46 7.15 3.12
CA ASP A 354 21.80 7.38 3.68
C ASP A 354 21.80 7.39 5.22
N MET A 355 20.70 7.82 5.84
CA MET A 355 20.54 7.77 7.30
C MET A 355 20.40 6.33 7.83
N VAL A 356 19.83 5.41 7.03
CA VAL A 356 19.64 4.00 7.44
C VAL A 356 20.97 3.30 7.63
N ASP A 357 22.00 3.70 6.89
CA ASP A 357 23.35 3.14 6.96
C ASP A 357 24.06 3.42 8.30
N PHE A 358 23.57 4.40 9.08
CA PHE A 358 24.02 4.70 10.44
C PHE A 358 23.07 4.16 11.53
N SER A 359 21.99 3.47 11.16
CA SER A 359 21.04 2.90 12.10
C SER A 359 21.40 1.45 12.47
N PRO A 360 21.48 1.09 13.77
CA PRO A 360 21.68 -0.29 14.22
C PRO A 360 20.56 -1.25 13.79
N SER A 361 19.38 -0.73 13.46
CA SER A 361 18.18 -1.51 13.10
C SER A 361 18.08 -1.87 11.61
N SER A 362 19.04 -1.45 10.78
CA SER A 362 18.98 -1.61 9.32
C SER A 362 19.23 -3.03 8.82
N GLY A 363 19.83 -3.90 9.63
CA GLY A 363 20.20 -5.26 9.25
C GLY A 363 21.35 -5.34 8.23
N LYS A 364 21.95 -4.21 7.83
CA LYS A 364 23.18 -4.13 7.03
C LYS A 364 24.40 -4.04 7.95
N PRO A 365 25.61 -4.44 7.50
CA PRO A 365 26.85 -4.08 8.17
C PRO A 365 26.96 -2.56 8.26
N VAL A 366 27.11 -2.02 9.46
CA VAL A 366 27.24 -0.57 9.69
C VAL A 366 28.47 -0.05 8.92
N GLY A 367 28.28 1.02 8.15
CA GLY A 367 29.38 1.72 7.45
C GLY A 367 29.88 1.05 6.16
N LEU A 368 29.00 0.32 5.44
CA LEU A 368 29.31 -0.16 4.09
C LEU A 368 29.63 1.01 3.14
N ASP A 369 28.79 2.04 3.15
CA ASP A 369 29.00 3.27 2.38
C ASP A 369 30.33 3.95 2.73
N ILE A 370 30.71 3.92 4.01
CA ILE A 370 31.99 4.46 4.48
C ILE A 370 33.15 3.69 3.84
N ARG A 371 33.07 2.35 3.82
CA ARG A 371 34.09 1.48 3.22
C ARG A 371 34.22 1.70 1.71
N GLN A 372 33.10 1.92 1.04
CA GLN A 372 33.03 2.19 -0.40
C GLN A 372 33.34 3.66 -0.76
N ARG A 373 33.57 4.52 0.25
CA ARG A 373 33.79 5.97 0.10
C ARG A 373 32.64 6.69 -0.63
N VAL A 374 31.42 6.24 -0.38
CA VAL A 374 30.19 6.85 -0.90
C VAL A 374 29.88 8.10 -0.06
N LEU A 375 29.63 9.23 -0.72
CA LEU A 375 29.32 10.49 -0.05
C LEU A 375 27.96 10.40 0.63
N SER A 376 27.87 10.82 1.90
CA SER A 376 26.61 10.92 2.64
C SER A 376 26.56 12.19 3.49
N LEU A 377 25.39 12.82 3.59
CA LEU A 377 25.23 14.04 4.39
C LEU A 377 25.61 13.89 5.87
N PRO A 378 25.22 12.79 6.58
CA PRO A 378 25.64 12.60 7.95
C PRO A 378 27.16 12.61 8.10
N LEU A 379 27.89 12.01 7.16
CA LEU A 379 29.34 12.00 7.20
C LEU A 379 29.95 13.38 6.90
N ILE A 380 29.42 14.10 5.92
CA ILE A 380 29.87 15.47 5.59
C ILE A 380 29.67 16.39 6.80
N TYR A 381 28.51 16.33 7.45
CA TYR A 381 28.25 17.13 8.65
C TYR A 381 29.14 16.74 9.82
N ALA A 382 29.40 15.45 10.04
CA ALA A 382 30.34 15.02 11.07
C ALA A 382 31.77 15.45 10.76
N ALA A 383 32.18 15.43 9.49
CA ALA A 383 33.49 15.91 9.06
C ALA A 383 33.63 17.43 9.21
N ASP A 384 32.55 18.20 9.05
CA ASP A 384 32.54 19.66 9.26
C ASP A 384 32.38 20.07 10.74
N ASP A 385 32.07 19.12 11.61
CA ASP A 385 31.91 19.38 13.04
C ASP A 385 33.22 19.86 13.69
N ARG A 386 33.11 20.81 14.63
CA ARG A 386 34.29 21.40 15.28
C ARG A 386 34.97 20.47 16.28
N VAL A 387 34.22 19.56 16.88
CA VAL A 387 34.68 18.66 17.94
C VAL A 387 35.12 17.34 17.32
N VAL A 388 34.24 16.67 16.56
CA VAL A 388 34.53 15.33 16.01
C VAL A 388 35.20 15.37 14.63
N GLY A 389 35.01 16.45 13.86
CA GLY A 389 35.50 16.56 12.48
C GLY A 389 36.99 16.36 12.27
N PRO A 390 37.91 16.86 13.14
CA PRO A 390 39.34 16.58 13.03
C PRO A 390 39.68 15.08 13.09
N GLU A 391 38.99 14.32 13.95
CA GLU A 391 39.17 12.87 14.09
C GLU A 391 38.58 12.14 12.88
N VAL A 392 37.35 12.50 12.48
CA VAL A 392 36.69 11.94 11.29
C VAL A 392 37.60 12.10 10.06
N ARG A 393 38.04 13.31 9.73
CA ARG A 393 38.90 13.57 8.56
C ARG A 393 40.22 12.78 8.62
N LYS A 394 40.81 12.63 9.81
CA LYS A 394 42.03 11.83 10.00
C LYS A 394 41.79 10.35 9.68
N LEU A 395 40.68 9.79 10.15
CA LEU A 395 40.30 8.40 9.87
C LEU A 395 40.02 8.17 8.39
N LEU A 396 39.28 9.08 7.74
CA LEU A 396 38.92 8.96 6.32
C LEU A 396 40.13 9.09 5.37
N ALA A 397 41.18 9.80 5.77
CA ALA A 397 42.43 9.90 5.01
C ALA A 397 43.29 8.63 5.07
N GLY A 398 43.03 7.75 6.05
CA GLY A 398 43.76 6.49 6.25
C GLY A 398 43.11 5.29 5.57
N THR A 399 43.60 4.10 5.94
CA THR A 399 43.00 2.82 5.54
C THR A 399 41.74 2.57 6.38
N LEU A 400 40.61 2.32 5.71
CA LEU A 400 39.31 2.08 6.36
C LEU A 400 39.12 0.58 6.63
N GLY A 401 39.66 0.10 7.75
CA GLY A 401 39.36 -1.22 8.30
C GLY A 401 38.08 -1.22 9.14
N ASP A 402 37.70 -2.39 9.66
CA ASP A 402 36.47 -2.54 10.45
C ASP A 402 36.46 -1.63 11.70
N ALA A 403 37.63 -1.44 12.34
CA ALA A 403 37.78 -0.59 13.51
C ALA A 403 37.62 0.90 13.17
N GLU A 404 38.25 1.36 12.09
CA GLU A 404 38.15 2.75 11.64
C GLU A 404 36.72 3.08 11.19
N VAL A 405 36.09 2.18 10.42
CA VAL A 405 34.70 2.34 9.97
C VAL A 405 33.75 2.41 11.17
N GLY A 406 33.91 1.51 12.14
CA GLY A 406 33.12 1.51 13.37
C GLY A 406 33.28 2.82 14.16
N ARG A 407 34.51 3.33 14.27
CA ARG A 407 34.78 4.59 14.96
C ARG A 407 34.18 5.79 14.24
N VAL A 408 34.25 5.85 12.91
CA VAL A 408 33.60 6.91 12.13
C VAL A 408 32.09 6.88 12.32
N ALA A 409 31.47 5.70 12.26
CA ALA A 409 30.02 5.56 12.48
C ALA A 409 29.61 5.99 13.89
N GLU A 410 30.42 5.68 14.92
CA GLU A 410 30.20 6.17 16.29
C GLU A 410 30.27 7.70 16.36
N LEU A 411 31.27 8.33 15.74
CA LEU A 411 31.40 9.80 15.73
C LEU A 411 30.24 10.49 14.99
N VAL A 412 29.73 9.89 13.92
CA VAL A 412 28.54 10.40 13.21
C VAL A 412 27.30 10.30 14.10
N THR A 413 27.09 9.16 14.77
CA THR A 413 25.89 8.92 15.60
C THR A 413 25.90 9.65 16.93
N THR A 414 27.07 9.96 17.48
CA THR A 414 27.22 10.68 18.76
C THR A 414 27.32 12.21 18.60
N SER A 415 27.46 12.70 17.36
CA SER A 415 27.42 14.13 17.04
C SER A 415 26.02 14.59 16.60
N ASP A 416 25.86 15.90 16.40
CA ASP A 416 24.64 16.48 15.84
C ASP A 416 24.53 16.30 14.32
N ALA A 417 25.29 15.38 13.71
CA ALA A 417 25.29 15.20 12.26
C ALA A 417 23.99 14.60 11.71
N LEU A 418 23.36 13.66 12.43
CA LEU A 418 22.10 13.04 12.00
C LEU A 418 20.87 13.95 12.11
N PRO A 419 20.73 14.81 13.14
CA PRO A 419 19.62 15.78 13.20
C PRO A 419 19.71 16.96 12.23
N ARG A 420 20.89 17.23 11.65
CA ARG A 420 21.15 18.37 10.73
C ARG A 420 20.88 18.00 9.28
#